data_AF-A0A534MTY7-F1
#
_entry.id   AF-A0A534MTY7-F1
#
_cell.length_a   1.000
_cell.length_b   1.000
_cell.length_c   1.000
_cell.angle_alpha   90.00
_cell.angle_beta   90.00
_cell.angle_gamma   90.00
#
_symmetry.space_group_name_H-M   'P 1'
#
loop_
_entity.id
_entity.type
_entity.pdbx_description
1 polymer ?
#
loop_
_entity_poly.entity_id
_entity_poly.type
_entity_poly.pdbx_seq_one_letter_code
_entity_poly.pdbx_strand_id
1 'polypeptide(L)'
;MAGLQALILLVVVPAIAWMIALFSLRSVHEELAQEGPDVTQGTSTGRILVFLGYSGTPVVFGIISYILARPVLDASDAVANASVVRLEPLLLWATFAFSVASCSTIAAQTGIVRSRLGAFLGSGFGRVLPLSVVPTTAVVFALVLLLLLLAYTDSVLAGAPVASDSALSGAIGSFQAFAVGTVAFPVAAGFSNRIRDLSQRGFTRALLLMEIGELPVLVGLVQAFLAVGSL
;
A
#
# COMPACT_ATOMS: atom_id res chain seq x y z
N MET A 1 3.75 -21.56 -11.39
CA MET A 1 4.56 -20.32 -11.49
C MET A 1 3.82 -19.12 -10.92
N ALA A 2 2.50 -19.02 -11.10
CA ALA A 2 1.68 -17.92 -10.58
C ALA A 2 1.76 -17.81 -9.05
N GLY A 3 1.75 -18.94 -8.34
CA GLY A 3 1.85 -18.97 -6.88
C GLY A 3 3.13 -18.34 -6.33
N LEU A 4 4.26 -18.56 -7.00
CA LEU A 4 5.54 -17.95 -6.62
C LEU A 4 5.56 -16.44 -6.89
N GLN A 5 5.04 -16.01 -8.04
CA GLN A 5 4.98 -14.59 -8.38
C GLN A 5 4.07 -13.81 -7.43
N ALA A 6 2.90 -14.37 -7.10
CA ALA A 6 2.00 -13.77 -6.11
C ALA A 6 2.64 -13.68 -4.72
N LEU A 7 3.38 -14.70 -4.28
CA LEU A 7 4.14 -14.65 -3.02
C LEU A 7 5.15 -13.50 -3.02
N ILE A 8 5.89 -13.35 -4.13
CA ILE A 8 6.88 -12.28 -4.26
C ILE A 8 6.20 -10.91 -4.19
N LEU A 9 5.13 -10.71 -4.97
CA LEU A 9 4.45 -9.42 -5.08
C LEU A 9 3.69 -9.03 -3.80
N LEU A 10 2.99 -9.98 -3.18
CA LEU A 10 2.17 -9.73 -2.00
C LEU A 10 3.00 -9.67 -0.71
N VAL A 11 4.07 -10.47 -0.58
CA VAL A 11 4.78 -10.63 0.69
C VAL A 11 6.22 -10.13 0.61
N VAL A 12 7.02 -10.69 -0.30
CA VAL A 12 8.47 -10.44 -0.30
C VAL A 12 8.79 -8.98 -0.60
N VAL A 13 8.17 -8.41 -1.64
CA VAL A 13 8.42 -7.01 -2.04
C VAL A 13 8.00 -6.02 -0.95
N PRO A 14 6.77 -6.07 -0.39
CA PRO A 14 6.39 -5.22 0.74
C PRO A 14 7.27 -5.41 1.98
N ALA A 15 7.68 -6.65 2.29
CA ALA A 15 8.55 -6.93 3.42
C ALA A 15 9.95 -6.31 3.26
N ILE A 16 10.54 -6.40 2.06
CA ILE A 16 11.82 -5.76 1.75
C ILE A 16 11.69 -4.24 1.85
N ALA A 17 10.64 -3.66 1.28
CA ALA A 17 10.37 -2.22 1.36
C ALA A 17 10.24 -1.76 2.82
N TRP A 18 9.54 -2.54 3.65
CA TRP A 18 9.39 -2.28 5.08
C TRP A 18 10.74 -2.35 5.82
N MET A 19 11.55 -3.37 5.56
CA MET A 19 12.89 -3.49 6.16
C MET A 19 13.80 -2.31 5.79
N ILE A 20 13.78 -1.87 4.52
CA ILE A 20 14.52 -0.68 4.07
C ILE A 20 14.02 0.58 4.80
N ALA A 21 12.71 0.73 4.96
CA ALA A 21 12.11 1.83 5.68
C ALA A 21 12.54 1.89 7.16
N LEU A 22 12.55 0.74 7.85
CA LEU A 22 13.01 0.65 9.23
C LEU A 22 14.49 0.99 9.36
N PHE A 23 15.32 0.47 8.45
CA PHE A 23 16.75 0.79 8.42
C PHE A 23 16.98 2.30 8.20
N SER A 24 16.23 2.91 7.27
CA SER A 24 16.30 4.34 6.99
C SER A 24 15.86 5.22 8.18
N LEU A 25 14.94 4.75 9.03
CA LEU A 25 14.52 5.49 10.21
C LEU A 25 15.49 5.32 11.36
N ARG A 26 16.06 4.12 11.50
CA ARG A 26 17.09 3.84 12.50
C ARG A 26 18.29 4.77 12.34
N SER A 27 18.77 4.98 11.11
CA SER A 27 19.93 5.85 10.87
C SER A 27 19.69 7.29 11.34
N VAL A 28 18.51 7.86 11.07
CA VAL A 28 18.16 9.23 11.50
C VAL A 28 17.88 9.31 13.00
N HIS A 29 17.35 8.24 13.58
CA HIS A 29 17.18 8.18 15.03
C HIS A 29 18.52 8.16 15.77
N GLU A 30 19.51 7.44 15.24
CA GLU A 30 20.87 7.40 15.78
C GLU A 30 21.56 8.77 15.65
N GLU A 31 21.36 9.49 14.55
CA GLU A 31 21.83 10.89 14.37
C GLU A 31 21.21 11.82 15.43
N LEU A 32 19.89 11.79 15.62
CA LEU A 32 19.20 12.61 16.62
C LEU A 32 19.61 12.28 18.06
N ALA A 33 19.91 11.01 18.35
CA ALA A 33 20.37 10.60 19.69
C ALA A 33 21.75 11.18 20.05
N GLN A 34 22.57 11.50 19.05
CA GLN A 34 23.88 12.13 19.26
C GLN A 34 23.77 13.65 19.53
N GLU A 35 22.66 14.29 19.19
CA GLU A 35 22.45 15.75 19.36
C GLU A 35 22.05 16.16 20.80
N GLY A 36 21.77 15.21 21.71
CA GLY A 36 21.65 15.45 23.15
C GLY A 36 20.38 14.90 23.83
N PRO A 37 20.33 14.88 25.19
CA PRO A 37 19.40 14.05 25.96
C PRO A 37 17.95 14.58 26.08
N ASP A 38 17.70 15.83 25.71
CA ASP A 38 16.44 16.53 26.05
C ASP A 38 15.24 16.21 25.12
N VAL A 39 15.45 15.46 24.03
CA VAL A 39 14.41 15.24 23.00
C VAL A 39 13.68 13.88 23.14
N THR A 40 14.13 12.97 24.02
CA THR A 40 13.75 11.54 23.91
C THR A 40 13.17 10.87 25.17
N GLN A 41 12.88 11.60 26.26
CA GLN A 41 12.41 10.95 27.50
C GLN A 41 10.94 10.49 27.46
N GLY A 42 10.72 9.19 27.71
CA GLY A 42 9.48 8.57 28.18
C GLY A 42 8.38 8.25 27.16
N THR A 43 8.15 9.10 26.16
CA THR A 43 7.04 8.94 25.17
C THR A 43 7.48 8.45 23.79
N SER A 44 8.78 8.32 23.57
CA SER A 44 9.41 7.93 22.30
C SER A 44 9.04 6.50 21.87
N THR A 45 9.16 5.52 22.76
CA THR A 45 9.00 4.09 22.42
C THR A 45 7.59 3.74 21.94
N GLY A 46 6.56 4.27 22.60
CA GLY A 46 5.16 4.04 22.19
C GLY A 46 4.85 4.61 20.80
N ARG A 47 5.42 5.77 20.45
CA ARG A 47 5.21 6.41 19.14
C ARG A 47 5.91 5.65 18.02
N ILE A 48 7.09 5.09 18.29
CA ILE A 48 7.79 4.18 17.35
C ILE A 48 6.97 2.90 17.13
N LEU A 49 6.37 2.34 18.19
CA LEU A 49 5.48 1.18 18.05
C LEU A 49 4.25 1.48 17.19
N VAL A 50 3.66 2.68 17.33
CA VAL A 50 2.56 3.11 16.46
C VAL A 50 3.01 3.16 15.00
N PHE A 51 4.18 3.73 14.71
CA PHE A 51 4.73 3.71 13.35
C PHE A 51 4.97 2.29 12.83
N LEU A 52 5.54 1.40 13.65
CA LEU A 52 5.75 -0.01 13.30
C LEU A 52 4.43 -0.71 12.96
N GLY A 53 3.37 -0.46 13.73
CA GLY A 53 2.04 -1.00 13.47
C GLY A 53 1.48 -0.55 12.11
N TYR A 54 1.50 0.76 11.83
CA TYR A 54 0.99 1.27 10.57
C TYR A 54 1.86 0.87 9.36
N SER A 55 3.19 0.98 9.47
CA SER A 55 4.12 0.63 8.38
C SER A 55 4.21 -0.86 8.11
N GLY A 56 3.92 -1.71 9.10
CA GLY A 56 3.85 -3.17 8.95
C GLY A 56 2.51 -3.67 8.40
N THR A 57 1.46 -2.83 8.39
CA THR A 57 0.12 -3.19 7.89
C THR A 57 0.14 -3.75 6.46
N PRO A 58 0.88 -3.19 5.49
CA PRO A 58 0.94 -3.73 4.12
C PRO A 58 1.51 -5.15 4.06
N VAL A 59 2.50 -5.46 4.91
CA VAL A 59 3.08 -6.81 4.99
C VAL A 59 2.06 -7.81 5.53
N VAL A 60 1.36 -7.44 6.61
CA VAL A 60 0.31 -8.28 7.20
C VAL A 60 -0.82 -8.53 6.20
N PHE A 61 -1.31 -7.49 5.54
CA PHE A 61 -2.36 -7.61 4.52
C PHE A 61 -1.89 -8.42 3.31
N GLY A 62 -0.62 -8.31 2.93
CA GLY A 62 0.00 -9.12 1.89
C GLY A 62 0.02 -10.61 2.24
N ILE A 63 0.40 -10.96 3.47
CA ILE A 63 0.38 -12.34 3.97
C ILE A 63 -1.05 -12.89 3.96
N ILE A 64 -2.01 -12.14 4.50
CA ILE A 64 -3.43 -12.55 4.53
C ILE A 64 -3.93 -12.78 3.10
N SER A 65 -3.68 -11.83 2.21
CA SER A 65 -4.09 -11.91 0.81
C SER A 65 -3.47 -13.10 0.09
N TYR A 66 -2.20 -13.41 0.35
CA TYR A 66 -1.54 -14.57 -0.25
C TYR A 66 -2.16 -15.87 0.24
N ILE A 67 -2.44 -15.99 1.54
CA ILE A 67 -3.12 -17.17 2.11
C ILE A 67 -4.48 -17.37 1.46
N LEU A 68 -5.25 -16.28 1.28
CA LEU A 68 -6.57 -16.32 0.64
C LEU A 68 -6.50 -16.63 -0.86
N ALA A 69 -5.48 -16.14 -1.56
CA ALA A 69 -5.30 -16.36 -3.00
C ALA A 69 -4.73 -17.75 -3.32
N ARG A 70 -4.07 -18.41 -2.37
CA ARG A 70 -3.33 -19.66 -2.60
C ARG A 70 -4.17 -20.78 -3.26
N PRO A 71 -5.40 -21.08 -2.83
CA PRO A 71 -6.20 -22.14 -3.46
C PRO A 71 -6.43 -21.90 -4.96
N VAL A 72 -6.67 -20.64 -5.32
CA VAL A 72 -6.86 -20.21 -6.70
C VAL A 72 -5.56 -20.35 -7.50
N LEU A 73 -4.44 -19.90 -6.93
CA LEU A 73 -3.13 -19.95 -7.57
C LEU A 73 -2.65 -21.40 -7.80
N ASP A 74 -2.88 -22.28 -6.83
CA ASP A 74 -2.57 -23.69 -6.93
C ASP A 74 -3.44 -24.37 -8.02
N ALA A 75 -4.70 -23.98 -8.15
CA ALA A 75 -5.58 -24.45 -9.24
C ALA A 75 -5.12 -23.98 -10.63
N SER A 76 -4.62 -22.74 -10.75
CA SER A 76 -4.03 -22.22 -11.99
C SER A 76 -2.77 -22.98 -12.39
N ASP A 77 -1.90 -23.26 -11.42
CA ASP A 77 -0.62 -23.95 -11.65
C ASP A 77 -0.82 -25.45 -11.98
N ALA A 78 -1.95 -26.05 -11.62
CA ALA A 78 -2.24 -27.47 -11.85
C ALA A 78 -2.73 -27.84 -13.28
N VAL A 79 -2.83 -26.89 -14.21
CA VAL A 79 -3.11 -27.10 -15.66
C VAL A 79 -4.41 -27.87 -15.97
N ALA A 80 -5.39 -27.90 -15.08
CA ALA A 80 -6.60 -28.71 -15.28
C ALA A 80 -7.75 -28.00 -16.04
N ASN A 81 -7.78 -26.66 -16.07
CA ASN A 81 -8.92 -25.89 -16.63
C ASN A 81 -8.47 -24.68 -17.47
N ALA A 82 -8.81 -24.66 -18.77
CA ALA A 82 -8.50 -23.56 -19.69
C ALA A 82 -9.11 -22.20 -19.27
N SER A 83 -10.22 -22.22 -18.51
CA SER A 83 -10.84 -21.04 -17.91
C SER A 83 -9.96 -20.38 -16.84
N VAL A 84 -9.28 -21.19 -16.03
CA VAL A 84 -8.47 -20.74 -14.90
C VAL A 84 -7.16 -20.11 -15.38
N VAL A 85 -6.56 -20.68 -16.43
CA VAL A 85 -5.35 -20.12 -17.09
C VAL A 85 -5.61 -18.70 -17.62
N ARG A 86 -6.85 -18.38 -18.04
CA ARG A 86 -7.19 -17.03 -18.51
C ARG A 86 -7.30 -15.98 -17.39
N LEU A 87 -7.47 -16.40 -16.15
CA LEU A 87 -7.55 -15.51 -14.99
C LEU A 87 -6.19 -15.17 -14.38
N GLU A 88 -5.16 -15.96 -14.67
CA GLU A 88 -3.80 -15.76 -14.16
C GLU A 88 -3.27 -14.33 -14.40
N PRO A 89 -3.33 -13.75 -15.62
CA PRO A 89 -2.82 -12.40 -15.85
C PRO A 89 -3.55 -11.35 -15.00
N LEU A 90 -4.86 -11.51 -14.80
CA LEU A 90 -5.67 -10.59 -14.01
C LEU A 90 -5.27 -10.64 -12.53
N LEU A 91 -5.11 -11.84 -11.97
CA LEU A 91 -4.62 -12.03 -10.60
C LEU A 91 -3.21 -11.45 -10.42
N LEU A 92 -2.31 -11.68 -11.38
CA LEU A 92 -0.95 -11.15 -11.31
C LEU A 92 -0.93 -9.62 -11.33
N TRP A 93 -1.74 -8.97 -12.18
CA TRP A 93 -1.85 -7.50 -12.18
C TRP A 93 -2.48 -6.95 -10.91
N ALA A 94 -3.44 -7.65 -10.30
CA ALA A 94 -4.00 -7.26 -9.01
C ALA A 94 -2.98 -7.38 -7.88
N THR A 95 -2.21 -8.47 -7.82
CA THR A 95 -1.12 -8.62 -6.84
C THR A 95 0.01 -7.62 -7.06
N PHE A 96 0.31 -7.28 -8.31
CA PHE A 96 1.25 -6.21 -8.66
C PHE A 96 0.74 -4.85 -8.17
N ALA A 97 -0.53 -4.52 -8.43
CA ALA A 97 -1.14 -3.29 -7.97
C ALA A 97 -1.10 -3.16 -6.44
N PHE A 98 -1.36 -4.25 -5.71
CA PHE A 98 -1.18 -4.31 -4.25
C PHE A 98 0.27 -4.06 -3.82
N SER A 99 1.24 -4.65 -4.52
CA SER A 99 2.67 -4.46 -4.25
C SER A 99 3.10 -3.00 -4.42
N VAL A 100 2.69 -2.36 -5.53
CA VAL A 100 3.00 -0.94 -5.79
C VAL A 100 2.31 -0.03 -4.77
N ALA A 101 1.05 -0.31 -4.41
CA ALA A 101 0.35 0.41 -3.35
C ALA A 101 1.07 0.31 -2.01
N SER A 102 1.53 -0.89 -1.65
CA SER A 102 2.29 -1.17 -0.44
C SER A 102 3.61 -0.41 -0.39
N CYS A 103 4.41 -0.51 -1.46
CA CYS A 103 5.69 0.19 -1.55
C CYS A 103 5.53 1.70 -1.53
N SER A 104 4.55 2.24 -2.25
CA SER A 104 4.26 3.69 -2.28
C SER A 104 3.83 4.20 -0.92
N THR A 105 3.00 3.43 -0.21
CA THR A 105 2.55 3.72 1.15
C THR A 105 3.71 3.74 2.14
N ILE A 106 4.53 2.69 2.13
CA ILE A 106 5.70 2.59 3.02
C ILE A 106 6.68 3.73 2.74
N ALA A 107 6.95 4.03 1.47
CA ALA A 107 7.84 5.13 1.08
C ALA A 107 7.31 6.50 1.55
N ALA A 108 6.02 6.77 1.37
CA ALA A 108 5.39 8.01 1.81
C ALA A 108 5.41 8.13 3.35
N GLN A 109 4.97 7.10 4.06
CA GLN A 109 4.99 7.01 5.53
C GLN A 109 6.38 7.28 6.08
N THR A 110 7.37 6.57 5.54
CA THR A 110 8.77 6.68 5.97
C THR A 110 9.32 8.06 5.68
N GLY A 111 9.08 8.61 4.50
CA GLY A 111 9.52 9.96 4.15
C GLY A 111 8.94 11.04 5.07
N ILE A 112 7.65 10.93 5.42
CA ILE A 112 6.97 11.88 6.30
C ILE A 112 7.53 11.79 7.72
N VAL A 113 7.66 10.58 8.27
CA VAL A 113 8.17 10.38 9.63
C VAL A 113 9.65 10.73 9.72
N ARG A 114 10.46 10.31 8.76
CA ARG A 114 11.90 10.61 8.71
C ARG A 114 12.16 12.12 8.68
N SER A 115 11.45 12.86 7.84
CA SER A 115 11.63 14.32 7.72
C SER A 115 11.17 15.10 8.95
N ARG A 116 10.38 14.47 9.83
CA ARG A 116 9.77 15.10 11.01
C ARG A 116 10.00 14.29 12.27
N LEU A 117 11.08 13.52 12.34
CA LEU A 117 11.26 12.51 13.40
C LEU A 117 11.27 13.14 14.79
N GLY A 118 11.91 14.29 14.98
CA GLY A 118 11.86 15.03 16.25
C GLY A 118 10.45 15.47 16.65
N ALA A 119 9.65 15.98 15.70
CA ALA A 119 8.27 16.36 15.94
C ALA A 119 7.36 15.14 16.18
N PHE A 120 7.62 14.04 15.48
CA PHE A 120 6.91 12.78 15.62
C PHE A 120 7.16 12.16 16.99
N LEU A 121 8.39 12.19 17.51
CA LEU A 121 8.74 11.69 18.83
C LEU A 121 8.41 12.66 19.97
N GLY A 122 8.04 13.91 19.67
CA GLY A 122 7.75 14.98 20.63
C GLY A 122 6.29 15.47 20.62
N SER A 123 6.10 16.76 20.90
CA SER A 123 4.78 17.40 21.00
C SER A 123 4.01 17.50 19.68
N GLY A 124 4.70 17.31 18.54
CA GLY A 124 4.12 17.35 17.19
C GLY A 124 3.47 16.04 16.74
N PHE A 125 3.52 14.97 17.54
CA PHE A 125 3.06 13.63 17.16
C PHE A 125 1.65 13.63 16.55
N GLY A 126 0.69 14.29 17.20
CA GLY A 126 -0.70 14.34 16.75
C GLY A 126 -0.92 15.03 15.39
N ARG A 127 0.06 15.81 14.90
CA ARG A 127 0.02 16.44 13.57
C ARG A 127 0.79 15.63 12.54
N VAL A 128 1.88 14.97 12.92
CA VAL A 128 2.66 14.15 11.99
C VAL A 128 1.95 12.82 11.72
N LEU A 129 1.29 12.23 12.72
CA LEU A 129 0.61 10.94 12.60
C LEU A 129 -0.45 10.93 11.49
N PRO A 130 -1.42 11.86 11.41
CA PRO A 130 -2.40 11.87 10.33
C PRO A 130 -1.76 11.92 8.93
N LEU A 131 -0.71 12.75 8.76
CA LEU A 131 0.02 12.85 7.49
C LEU A 131 0.63 11.49 7.08
N SER A 132 1.15 10.74 8.04
CA SER A 132 1.70 9.39 7.80
C SER A 132 0.62 8.32 7.61
N VAL A 133 -0.58 8.49 8.17
CA VAL A 133 -1.64 7.47 8.08
C VAL A 133 -2.40 7.56 6.77
N VAL A 134 -2.57 8.75 6.17
CA VAL A 134 -3.30 8.95 4.90
C VAL A 134 -2.89 7.96 3.80
N PRO A 135 -1.59 7.75 3.49
CA PRO A 135 -1.19 6.78 2.47
C PRO A 135 -1.69 5.34 2.69
N THR A 136 -2.04 4.96 3.93
CA THR A 136 -2.56 3.61 4.24
C THR A 136 -3.85 3.30 3.49
N THR A 137 -4.62 4.33 3.07
CA THR A 137 -5.84 4.14 2.27
C THR A 137 -5.56 3.40 0.97
N ALA A 138 -4.42 3.65 0.30
CA ALA A 138 -4.03 2.94 -0.92
C ALA A 138 -3.98 1.42 -0.73
N VAL A 139 -3.41 0.97 0.40
CA VAL A 139 -3.25 -0.46 0.70
C VAL A 139 -4.58 -1.08 1.08
N VAL A 140 -5.44 -0.36 1.81
CA VAL A 140 -6.81 -0.79 2.10
C VAL A 140 -7.61 -0.94 0.81
N PHE A 141 -7.53 0.03 -0.10
CA PHE A 141 -8.21 -0.03 -1.39
C PHE A 141 -7.71 -1.17 -2.26
N ALA A 142 -6.39 -1.38 -2.31
CA ALA A 142 -5.81 -2.51 -3.02
C ALA A 142 -6.29 -3.86 -2.46
N LEU A 143 -6.35 -3.98 -1.12
CA LEU A 143 -6.88 -5.17 -0.44
C LEU A 143 -8.35 -5.41 -0.83
N VAL A 144 -9.20 -4.39 -0.79
CA VAL A 144 -10.62 -4.52 -1.17
C VAL A 144 -10.76 -4.97 -2.62
N LEU A 145 -10.04 -4.36 -3.56
CA LEU A 145 -10.08 -4.75 -4.96
C LEU A 145 -9.60 -6.20 -5.16
N LEU A 146 -8.56 -6.61 -4.44
CA LEU A 146 -8.04 -7.97 -4.49
C LEU A 146 -9.06 -8.98 -3.93
N LEU A 147 -9.73 -8.66 -2.83
CA LEU A 147 -10.79 -9.51 -2.26
C LEU A 147 -11.98 -9.66 -3.22
N LEU A 148 -12.40 -8.58 -3.88
CA LEU A 148 -13.46 -8.62 -4.89
C LEU A 148 -13.06 -9.51 -6.08
N LEU A 149 -11.81 -9.40 -6.54
CA LEU A 149 -11.30 -10.24 -7.62
C LEU A 149 -11.21 -11.72 -7.21
N LEU A 150 -10.79 -12.01 -5.98
CA LEU A 150 -10.75 -13.37 -5.45
C LEU A 150 -12.16 -13.98 -5.37
N ALA A 151 -13.16 -13.20 -4.96
CA ALA A 151 -14.56 -13.64 -4.96
C ALA A 151 -15.07 -13.97 -6.37
N TYR A 152 -14.77 -13.13 -7.37
CA TYR A 152 -15.06 -13.44 -8.77
C TYR A 152 -14.35 -14.73 -9.22
N THR A 153 -13.07 -14.88 -8.89
CA THR A 153 -12.29 -16.05 -9.31
C THR A 153 -12.81 -17.35 -8.69
N ASP A 154 -13.19 -17.30 -7.41
CA ASP A 154 -13.83 -18.42 -6.72
C ASP A 154 -15.16 -18.83 -7.40
N SER A 155 -15.96 -17.86 -7.83
CA SER A 155 -17.20 -18.13 -8.58
C SER A 155 -16.94 -18.85 -9.92
N VAL A 156 -15.87 -18.47 -10.63
CA VAL A 156 -15.47 -19.14 -11.88
C VAL A 156 -14.98 -20.55 -11.60
N LEU A 157 -14.23 -20.77 -10.52
CA LEU A 157 -13.81 -22.11 -10.09
C LEU A 157 -15.01 -23.00 -9.71
N ALA A 158 -16.08 -22.40 -9.17
CA ALA A 158 -17.35 -23.07 -8.89
C ALA A 158 -18.21 -23.33 -10.15
N GLY A 159 -17.75 -22.93 -11.34
CA GLY A 159 -18.40 -23.19 -12.62
C GLY A 159 -19.14 -22.01 -13.25
N ALA A 160 -19.02 -20.80 -12.70
CA ALA A 160 -19.52 -19.59 -13.36
C ALA A 160 -18.80 -19.35 -14.70
N PRO A 161 -19.49 -18.76 -15.70
CA PRO A 161 -18.84 -18.43 -16.96
C PRO A 161 -17.75 -17.38 -16.76
N VAL A 162 -16.63 -17.55 -17.47
CA VAL A 162 -15.57 -16.54 -17.50
C VAL A 162 -16.04 -15.32 -18.28
N ALA A 163 -15.77 -14.13 -17.76
CA ALA A 163 -15.99 -12.86 -18.44
C ALA A 163 -15.31 -12.79 -19.83
N SER A 164 -15.76 -11.86 -20.66
CA SER A 164 -15.19 -11.63 -22.00
C SER A 164 -13.74 -11.14 -21.94
N ASP A 165 -12.97 -11.35 -23.01
CA ASP A 165 -11.60 -10.84 -23.11
C ASP A 165 -11.52 -9.32 -22.96
N SER A 166 -12.55 -8.61 -23.44
CA SER A 166 -12.67 -7.15 -23.29
C SER A 166 -12.83 -6.74 -21.82
N ALA A 167 -13.65 -7.45 -21.05
CA ALA A 167 -13.87 -7.19 -19.63
C ALA A 167 -12.60 -7.50 -18.82
N LEU A 168 -11.95 -8.65 -19.08
CA LEU A 168 -10.68 -9.02 -18.45
C LEU A 168 -9.58 -8.00 -18.75
N SER A 169 -9.44 -7.56 -20.01
CA SER A 169 -8.45 -6.55 -20.40
C SER A 169 -8.75 -5.19 -19.76
N GLY A 170 -10.03 -4.81 -19.66
CA GLY A 170 -10.46 -3.59 -18.97
C GLY A 170 -10.13 -3.61 -17.47
N ALA A 171 -10.34 -4.75 -16.81
CA ALA A 171 -9.98 -4.94 -15.41
C ALA A 171 -8.45 -4.87 -15.20
N ILE A 172 -7.66 -5.53 -16.05
CA ILE A 172 -6.19 -5.43 -16.02
C ILE A 172 -5.73 -3.97 -16.16
N GLY A 173 -6.22 -3.25 -17.17
CA GLY A 173 -5.88 -1.85 -17.39
C GLY A 173 -6.25 -0.96 -16.19
N SER A 174 -7.35 -1.29 -15.51
CA SER A 174 -7.78 -0.55 -14.32
C SER A 174 -6.89 -0.83 -13.11
N PHE A 175 -6.42 -2.06 -12.91
CA PHE A 175 -5.42 -2.38 -11.89
C PHE A 175 -4.08 -1.67 -12.14
N GLN A 176 -3.67 -1.56 -13.40
CA GLN A 176 -2.49 -0.78 -13.79
C GLN A 176 -2.66 0.71 -13.48
N ALA A 177 -3.80 1.30 -13.86
CA ALA A 177 -4.11 2.70 -13.57
C ALA A 177 -4.13 2.98 -12.06
N PHE A 178 -4.75 2.10 -11.28
CA PHE A 178 -4.74 2.17 -9.82
C PHE A 178 -3.32 2.12 -9.25
N ALA A 179 -2.49 1.17 -9.70
CA ALA A 179 -1.10 1.03 -9.28
C ALA A 179 -0.30 2.32 -9.53
N VAL A 180 -0.40 2.88 -10.74
CA VAL A 180 0.24 4.15 -11.10
C VAL A 180 -0.27 5.30 -10.23
N GLY A 181 -1.58 5.35 -9.95
CA GLY A 181 -2.19 6.34 -9.07
C GLY A 181 -1.55 6.36 -7.68
N THR A 182 -1.21 5.19 -7.12
CA THR A 182 -0.62 5.10 -5.76
C THR A 182 0.76 5.76 -5.64
N VAL A 183 1.49 5.92 -6.75
CA VAL A 183 2.79 6.62 -6.79
C VAL A 183 2.63 8.12 -6.49
N ALA A 184 1.42 8.68 -6.58
CA ALA A 184 1.16 10.05 -6.18
C ALA A 184 1.40 10.29 -4.67
N PHE A 185 1.25 9.27 -3.81
CA PHE A 185 1.50 9.41 -2.37
C PHE A 185 2.94 9.79 -2.00
N PRO A 186 4.00 9.09 -2.47
CA PRO A 186 5.36 9.51 -2.17
C PRO A 186 5.71 10.88 -2.76
N VAL A 187 5.13 11.24 -3.92
CA VAL A 187 5.29 12.57 -4.52
C VAL A 187 4.66 13.64 -3.62
N ALA A 188 3.41 13.45 -3.22
CA ALA A 188 2.69 14.33 -2.30
C ALA A 188 3.40 14.45 -0.95
N ALA A 189 3.92 13.35 -0.41
CA ALA A 189 4.75 13.35 0.78
C ALA A 189 6.00 14.22 0.59
N GLY A 190 6.68 14.12 -0.56
CA GLY A 190 7.83 14.97 -0.90
C GLY A 190 7.51 16.47 -0.87
N PHE A 191 6.36 16.87 -1.42
CA PHE A 191 5.90 18.27 -1.35
C PHE A 191 5.46 18.66 0.05
N SER A 192 4.71 17.81 0.74
CA SER A 192 4.27 18.02 2.12
C SER A 192 5.46 18.25 3.03
N ASN A 193 6.54 17.47 2.88
CA ASN A 193 7.79 17.56 3.65
C ASN A 193 8.52 18.91 3.51
N ARG A 194 8.23 19.71 2.47
CA ARG A 194 8.78 21.07 2.35
C ARG A 194 8.19 22.04 3.37
N ILE A 195 7.04 21.71 3.94
CA ILE A 195 6.38 22.50 5.00
C ILE A 195 6.92 22.03 6.35
N ARG A 196 7.89 22.79 6.88
CA ARG A 196 8.59 22.51 8.15
C ARG A 196 7.79 22.94 9.37
N ASP A 197 7.13 24.09 9.31
CA ASP A 197 6.26 24.57 10.39
C ASP A 197 4.88 23.90 10.28
N LEU A 198 4.54 23.08 11.26
CA LEU A 198 3.23 22.45 11.39
C LEU A 198 2.30 23.21 12.34
N SER A 199 2.46 24.53 12.51
CA SER A 199 1.41 25.41 13.04
C SER A 199 0.09 25.20 12.29
N GLN A 200 -1.05 25.64 12.84
CA GLN A 200 -2.39 25.30 12.31
C GLN A 200 -2.52 25.46 10.78
N ARG A 201 -2.06 26.60 10.23
CA ARG A 201 -2.08 26.85 8.77
C ARG A 201 -1.09 25.96 8.00
N GLY A 202 0.09 25.72 8.55
CA GLY A 202 1.11 24.85 7.95
C GLY A 202 0.67 23.39 7.90
N PHE A 203 0.08 22.89 9.00
CA PHE A 203 -0.50 21.56 9.06
C PHE A 203 -1.63 21.38 8.05
N THR A 204 -2.59 22.31 7.96
CA THR A 204 -3.67 22.22 6.96
C THR A 204 -3.12 22.17 5.54
N ARG A 205 -2.09 22.96 5.21
CA ARG A 205 -1.45 22.91 3.88
C ARG A 205 -0.74 21.58 3.63
N ALA A 206 0.00 21.07 4.62
CA ALA A 206 0.68 19.79 4.53
C ALA A 206 -0.30 18.62 4.35
N LEU A 207 -1.45 18.69 5.02
CA LEU A 207 -2.54 17.72 4.87
C LEU A 207 -3.20 17.82 3.50
N LEU A 208 -3.55 19.03 3.04
CA LEU A 208 -4.13 19.22 1.71
C LEU A 208 -3.24 18.66 0.59
N LEU A 209 -1.92 18.80 0.70
CA LEU A 209 -1.00 18.18 -0.27
C LEU A 209 -1.08 16.65 -0.26
N MET A 210 -1.22 16.03 0.91
CA MET A 210 -1.41 14.58 1.02
C MET A 210 -2.74 14.13 0.42
N GLU A 211 -3.82 14.85 0.71
CA GLU A 211 -5.17 14.60 0.16
C GLU A 211 -5.20 14.77 -1.37
N ILE A 212 -4.49 15.77 -1.92
CA ILE A 212 -4.33 15.92 -3.38
C ILE A 212 -3.62 14.69 -3.97
N GLY A 213 -2.64 14.14 -3.25
CA GLY A 213 -1.97 12.90 -3.62
C GLY A 213 -2.88 11.67 -3.65
N GLU A 214 -4.01 11.70 -2.96
CA GLU A 214 -5.00 10.62 -2.95
C GLU A 214 -5.94 10.66 -4.17
N LEU A 215 -6.14 11.82 -4.80
CA LEU A 215 -7.06 11.96 -5.94
C LEU A 215 -6.76 10.99 -7.10
N PRO A 216 -5.49 10.79 -7.56
CA PRO A 216 -5.19 9.81 -8.59
C PRO A 216 -5.53 8.37 -8.17
N VAL A 217 -5.38 8.06 -6.87
CA VAL A 217 -5.72 6.74 -6.32
C VAL A 217 -7.23 6.53 -6.36
N LEU A 218 -8.02 7.54 -5.99
CA LEU A 218 -9.49 7.47 -6.06
C LEU A 218 -9.98 7.30 -7.49
N VAL A 219 -9.39 8.01 -8.45
CA VAL A 219 -9.74 7.85 -9.88
C VAL A 219 -9.44 6.42 -10.34
N GLY A 220 -8.25 5.90 -10.05
CA GLY A 220 -7.90 4.51 -10.37
C GLY A 220 -8.77 3.48 -9.65
N LEU A 221 -9.16 3.78 -8.40
CA LEU A 221 -10.05 2.94 -7.59
C LEU A 221 -11.43 2.84 -8.21
N VAL A 222 -12.03 3.97 -8.58
CA VAL A 222 -13.35 4.01 -9.25
C VAL A 222 -13.30 3.23 -10.56
N GLN A 223 -12.24 3.40 -11.36
CA GLN A 223 -12.05 2.63 -12.59
C GLN A 223 -11.98 1.13 -12.30
N ALA A 224 -11.18 0.71 -11.31
CA ALA A 224 -11.05 -0.69 -10.93
C ALA A 224 -12.36 -1.27 -10.40
N PHE A 225 -13.12 -0.53 -9.59
CA PHE A 225 -14.45 -0.97 -9.12
C PHE A 225 -15.42 -1.18 -10.27
N LEU A 226 -15.49 -0.24 -11.22
CA LEU A 226 -16.37 -0.35 -12.38
C LEU A 226 -15.96 -1.53 -13.27
N ALA A 227 -14.66 -1.73 -13.46
CA ALA A 227 -14.16 -2.83 -14.27
C ALA A 227 -14.41 -4.20 -13.59
N VAL A 228 -14.16 -4.32 -12.28
CA VAL A 228 -14.43 -5.54 -11.51
C VAL A 228 -15.93 -5.82 -11.44
N GLY A 229 -16.77 -4.81 -11.32
CA GLY A 229 -18.23 -4.96 -11.37
C GLY A 229 -18.79 -5.38 -12.74
N SER A 230 -17.97 -5.37 -13.78
CA SER A 230 -18.31 -5.83 -15.13
C SER A 230 -17.80 -7.25 -15.45
N LEU A 231 -17.07 -7.87 -14.51
CA LEU A 231 -16.64 -9.27 -14.58
C LEU A 231 -17.77 -10.20 -14.17
#